data_AF-A0A0D2LZ67-F1
#
_entry.id   AF-A0A0D2LZ67-F1
#
_cell.length_a   1.000
_cell.length_b   1.000
_cell.length_c   1.000
_cell.angle_alpha   90.00
_cell.angle_beta   90.00
_cell.angle_gamma   90.00
#
_symmetry.space_group_name_H-M   'P 1'
#
loop_
_entity.id
_entity.type
_entity.pdbx_description
1 polymer ?
#
loop_
_entity_poly.entity_id
_entity_poly.type
_entity_poly.pdbx_seq_one_letter_code
_entity_poly.pdbx_strand_id
1 'polypeptide(L)'
;MWKFSLAAIRAALYDVDPDLRRFKDHLDYRWSRYQAARQEILGSGFESIADFAKGYEQLGFTRQGGATVYREWAPAATAAALIGDFSGWQPVWMEKGEFGVWSVTLPDGPDGPAIPHGSRVKVRLQTFQGWWADRVPAWIKYATIPAGEMGAKYNGVYWDPPKGEKHEWVHPRPAKPRGLRIYEAHVGMGGEAEKVSTYREFIEAVLPRIKAQGYNAIQLMAIQEHAYYASFGYHVTNPFAVSSRSGTPEDLK
;
A
#
# COMPACT_ATOMS: atom_id res chain seq x y z
N MET A 1 22.67 -9.92 -12.63
CA MET A 1 21.74 -10.97 -12.14
C MET A 1 22.57 -11.98 -11.36
N TRP A 2 22.44 -12.03 -10.03
CA TRP A 2 23.25 -12.91 -9.18
C TRP A 2 22.84 -14.37 -9.40
N LYS A 3 23.63 -15.12 -10.18
CA LYS A 3 23.46 -16.56 -10.39
C LYS A 3 24.22 -17.32 -9.30
N PHE A 4 23.65 -17.41 -8.10
CA PHE A 4 24.19 -18.32 -7.09
C PHE A 4 23.55 -19.70 -7.25
N SER A 5 24.37 -20.74 -7.38
CA SER A 5 23.89 -22.13 -7.34
C SER A 5 23.49 -22.50 -5.91
N LEU A 6 22.59 -23.47 -5.75
CA LEU A 6 22.24 -24.00 -4.42
C LEU A 6 23.49 -24.48 -3.65
N ALA A 7 24.45 -25.07 -4.37
CA ALA A 7 25.73 -25.47 -3.80
C ALA A 7 26.53 -24.28 -3.24
N ALA A 8 26.58 -23.14 -3.96
CA ALA A 8 27.27 -21.94 -3.51
C ALA A 8 26.57 -21.28 -2.30
N ILE A 9 25.23 -21.29 -2.28
CA ILE A 9 24.46 -20.77 -1.13
C ILE A 9 24.67 -21.65 0.10
N ARG A 10 24.66 -22.97 -0.05
CA ARG A 10 24.95 -23.91 1.04
C ARG A 10 26.34 -23.72 1.60
N ALA A 11 27.36 -23.63 0.73
CA ALA A 11 28.73 -23.41 1.17
C ALA A 11 28.82 -22.12 1.98
N ALA A 12 28.32 -21.00 1.45
CA ALA A 12 28.33 -19.72 2.16
C ALA A 12 27.55 -19.76 3.49
N LEU A 13 26.42 -20.46 3.57
CA LEU A 13 25.60 -20.56 4.78
C LEU A 13 26.27 -21.43 5.84
N TYR A 14 26.81 -22.59 5.45
CA TYR A 14 27.45 -23.53 6.37
C TYR A 14 28.87 -23.12 6.77
N ASP A 15 29.53 -22.28 5.98
CA ASP A 15 30.81 -21.68 6.36
C ASP A 15 30.62 -20.64 7.47
N VAL A 16 29.47 -19.94 7.48
CA VAL A 16 29.10 -19.01 8.56
C VAL A 16 28.60 -19.76 9.80
N ASP A 17 27.72 -20.75 9.61
CA ASP A 17 27.16 -21.55 10.69
C ASP A 17 27.10 -23.05 10.31
N PRO A 18 28.14 -23.84 10.67
CA PRO A 18 28.22 -25.26 10.35
C PRO A 18 27.07 -26.10 10.92
N ASP A 19 26.46 -25.65 12.02
CA ASP A 19 25.38 -26.35 12.70
C ASP A 19 24.10 -26.41 11.87
N LEU A 20 23.96 -25.56 10.85
CA LEU A 20 22.84 -25.58 9.91
C LEU A 20 22.84 -26.82 9.00
N ARG A 21 23.96 -27.54 8.88
CA ARG A 21 24.06 -28.78 8.09
C ARG A 21 23.07 -29.84 8.55
N ARG A 22 22.73 -29.88 9.84
CA ARG A 22 21.74 -30.82 10.40
C ARG A 22 20.32 -30.59 9.86
N PHE A 23 20.06 -29.42 9.27
CA PHE A 23 18.77 -29.04 8.69
C PHE A 23 18.79 -29.00 7.15
N LYS A 24 19.78 -29.63 6.49
CA LYS A 24 19.99 -29.51 5.04
C LYS A 24 18.70 -29.77 4.23
N ASP A 25 17.96 -30.82 4.56
CA ASP A 25 16.81 -31.27 3.77
C ASP A 25 15.68 -30.25 3.83
N HIS A 26 15.50 -29.61 4.99
CA HIS A 26 14.54 -28.55 5.17
C HIS A 26 14.95 -27.25 4.47
N LEU A 27 16.25 -26.89 4.51
CA LEU A 27 16.77 -25.74 3.77
C LEU A 27 16.66 -25.93 2.25
N ASP A 28 16.91 -27.15 1.79
CA ASP A 28 16.78 -27.53 0.38
C ASP A 28 15.33 -27.48 -0.09
N TYR A 29 14.41 -27.98 0.72
CA TYR A 29 12.98 -27.85 0.46
C TYR A 29 12.54 -26.38 0.40
N ARG A 30 12.98 -25.53 1.35
CA ARG A 30 12.67 -24.09 1.30
C ARG A 30 13.18 -23.43 0.03
N TRP A 31 14.41 -23.76 -0.38
CA TRP A 31 14.98 -23.22 -1.62
C TRP A 31 14.23 -23.70 -2.86
N SER A 32 13.84 -24.98 -2.92
CA SER A 32 13.08 -25.51 -4.06
C SER A 32 11.70 -24.84 -4.16
N ARG A 33 11.02 -24.60 -3.03
CA ARG A 33 9.76 -23.85 -2.99
C ARG A 33 9.93 -22.41 -3.47
N TYR A 34 11.00 -21.73 -3.05
CA TYR A 34 11.33 -20.38 -3.53
C TYR A 34 11.56 -20.37 -5.05
N GLN A 35 12.35 -21.32 -5.57
CA GLN A 35 12.63 -21.40 -7.01
C GLN A 35 11.37 -21.71 -7.82
N ALA A 36 10.52 -22.63 -7.34
CA ALA A 36 9.26 -22.97 -7.99
C ALA A 36 8.33 -21.75 -8.08
N ALA A 37 8.11 -21.03 -6.96
CA ALA A 37 7.28 -19.82 -6.96
C ALA A 37 7.85 -18.73 -7.88
N ARG A 38 9.18 -18.55 -7.87
CA ARG A 38 9.85 -17.62 -8.78
C ARG A 38 9.66 -18.00 -10.25
N GLN A 39 9.79 -19.28 -10.59
CA GLN A 39 9.57 -19.77 -11.95
C GLN A 39 8.12 -19.61 -12.39
N GLU A 40 7.16 -19.87 -11.50
CA GLU A 40 5.74 -19.66 -11.76
C GLU A 40 5.42 -18.20 -12.09
N ILE A 41 5.93 -17.25 -11.30
CA ILE A 41 5.77 -15.80 -11.57
C ILE A 41 6.36 -15.44 -12.94
N LEU A 42 7.59 -15.86 -13.23
CA LEU A 42 8.25 -15.52 -14.50
C LEU A 42 7.64 -16.25 -15.71
N GLY A 43 7.05 -17.43 -15.49
CA GLY A 43 6.31 -18.17 -16.50
C GLY A 43 4.91 -17.60 -16.78
N SER A 44 4.41 -16.71 -15.92
CA SER A 44 3.08 -16.08 -16.06
C SER A 44 3.11 -14.78 -16.89
N GLY A 45 4.15 -14.57 -17.70
CA GLY A 45 4.26 -13.41 -18.60
C GLY A 45 4.91 -12.16 -18.00
N PHE A 46 5.47 -12.23 -16.79
CA PHE A 46 6.22 -11.12 -16.19
C PHE A 46 7.71 -11.21 -16.51
N GLU A 47 8.31 -10.12 -16.98
CA GLU A 47 9.75 -10.06 -17.29
C GLU A 47 10.63 -10.23 -16.04
N SER A 48 10.14 -9.77 -14.88
CA SER A 48 10.83 -9.87 -13.61
C SER A 48 9.87 -9.89 -12.41
N ILE A 49 10.38 -10.27 -11.23
CA ILE A 49 9.66 -10.13 -9.96
C ILE A 49 9.32 -8.65 -9.69
N ALA A 50 10.18 -7.71 -10.12
CA ALA A 50 9.92 -6.30 -9.95
C ALA A 50 8.73 -5.83 -10.80
N ASP A 51 8.55 -6.39 -11.99
CA ASP A 51 7.38 -6.08 -12.83
C ASP A 51 6.11 -6.69 -12.27
N PHE A 52 6.17 -7.92 -11.73
CA PHE A 52 5.06 -8.51 -10.98
C PHE A 52 4.65 -7.65 -9.77
N ALA A 53 5.62 -7.04 -9.09
CA ALA A 53 5.38 -6.18 -7.92
C ALA A 53 4.71 -4.82 -8.26
N LYS A 54 4.56 -4.46 -9.54
CA LYS A 54 3.87 -3.24 -10.00
C LYS A 54 2.35 -3.41 -10.11
N GLY A 55 1.76 -4.35 -9.38
CA GLY A 55 0.31 -4.60 -9.39
C GLY A 55 -0.55 -3.35 -9.11
N TYR A 56 -0.03 -2.37 -8.35
CA TYR A 56 -0.68 -1.08 -8.09
C TYR A 56 -0.84 -0.18 -9.34
N GLU A 57 -0.15 -0.50 -10.44
CA GLU A 57 -0.30 0.17 -11.73
C GLU A 57 -1.46 -0.42 -12.55
N GLN A 58 -2.05 -1.53 -12.11
CA GLN A 58 -3.17 -2.21 -12.78
C GLN A 58 -4.42 -2.32 -11.88
N LEU A 59 -4.23 -2.68 -10.61
CA LEU A 59 -5.28 -2.83 -9.59
C LEU A 59 -5.50 -1.53 -8.80
N GLY A 60 -6.70 -1.39 -8.22
CA GLY A 60 -7.14 -0.13 -7.65
C GLY A 60 -7.49 0.89 -8.73
N PHE A 61 -7.32 2.18 -8.41
CA PHE A 61 -7.61 3.26 -9.34
C PHE A 61 -6.37 3.66 -10.12
N THR A 62 -6.51 3.68 -11.44
CA THR A 62 -5.45 4.05 -12.40
C THR A 62 -6.00 5.01 -13.44
N ARG A 63 -5.13 5.81 -14.06
CA ARG A 63 -5.48 6.74 -15.14
C ARG A 63 -5.01 6.15 -16.46
N GLN A 64 -5.92 5.96 -17.42
CA GLN A 64 -5.63 5.37 -18.73
C GLN A 64 -6.38 6.13 -19.82
N GLY A 65 -5.65 6.77 -20.75
CA GLY A 65 -6.23 7.35 -21.97
C GLY A 65 -7.38 8.35 -21.78
N GLY A 66 -7.34 9.20 -20.74
CA GLY A 66 -8.44 10.11 -20.42
C GLY A 66 -9.62 9.44 -19.72
N ALA A 67 -9.36 8.36 -18.98
CA ALA A 67 -10.36 7.68 -18.16
C ALA A 67 -9.75 7.21 -16.83
N THR A 68 -10.60 7.09 -15.81
CA THR A 68 -10.26 6.42 -14.55
C THR A 68 -10.68 4.96 -14.69
N VAL A 69 -9.71 4.05 -14.58
CA VAL A 69 -9.98 2.61 -14.57
C VAL A 69 -9.83 2.10 -13.15
N TYR A 70 -10.87 1.45 -12.66
CA TYR A 70 -10.86 0.79 -11.37
C TYR A 70 -10.88 -0.73 -11.55
N ARG A 71 -9.97 -1.45 -10.89
CA ARG A 71 -9.94 -2.92 -10.87
C ARG A 71 -9.84 -3.47 -9.44
N GLU A 72 -10.59 -4.51 -9.14
CA GLU A 72 -10.62 -5.16 -7.82
C GLU A 72 -10.66 -6.68 -7.96
N TRP A 73 -9.82 -7.38 -7.19
CA TRP A 73 -9.82 -8.83 -7.20
C TRP A 73 -10.82 -9.34 -6.15
N ALA A 74 -11.97 -9.82 -6.63
CA ALA A 74 -13.05 -10.33 -5.77
C ALA A 74 -13.70 -11.56 -6.43
N PRO A 75 -12.98 -12.70 -6.52
CA PRO A 75 -13.44 -13.86 -7.29
C PRO A 75 -14.71 -14.48 -6.72
N ALA A 76 -14.92 -14.40 -5.41
CA ALA A 76 -16.10 -14.92 -4.72
C ALA A 76 -17.36 -14.05 -4.89
N ALA A 77 -17.22 -12.81 -5.38
CA ALA A 77 -18.38 -11.94 -5.61
C ALA A 77 -19.17 -12.41 -6.83
N THR A 78 -20.50 -12.31 -6.76
CA THR A 78 -21.43 -12.62 -7.85
C THR A 78 -21.79 -11.38 -8.67
N ALA A 79 -21.72 -10.20 -8.05
CA ALA A 79 -21.88 -8.90 -8.67
C ALA A 79 -20.98 -7.88 -7.96
N ALA A 80 -20.49 -6.88 -8.69
CA ALA A 80 -19.73 -5.78 -8.12
C ALA A 80 -20.12 -4.45 -8.76
N ALA A 81 -20.10 -3.39 -7.95
CA ALA A 81 -20.24 -2.02 -8.40
C ALA A 81 -19.25 -1.11 -7.69
N LEU A 82 -18.77 -0.09 -8.38
CA LEU A 82 -18.12 1.04 -7.75
C LEU A 82 -19.20 2.05 -7.31
N ILE A 83 -19.09 2.55 -6.08
CA ILE A 83 -19.98 3.57 -5.52
C ILE A 83 -19.15 4.68 -4.88
N GLY A 84 -19.67 5.89 -4.84
CA GLY A 84 -19.02 6.99 -4.15
C GLY A 84 -19.73 8.31 -4.33
N ASP A 85 -19.11 9.38 -3.86
CA ASP A 85 -19.66 10.74 -3.98
C ASP A 85 -19.93 11.12 -5.45
N PHE A 86 -19.05 10.69 -6.36
CA PHE A 86 -19.15 10.94 -7.81
C PHE A 86 -20.42 10.38 -8.48
N SER A 87 -21.04 9.35 -7.89
CA SER A 87 -22.27 8.73 -8.41
C SER A 87 -23.48 8.97 -7.51
N GLY A 88 -23.38 9.87 -6.52
CA GLY A 88 -24.41 10.01 -5.49
C GLY A 88 -24.66 8.69 -4.73
N TRP A 89 -23.61 7.89 -4.56
CA TRP A 89 -23.63 6.55 -3.97
C TRP A 89 -24.52 5.53 -4.71
N GLN A 90 -24.89 5.81 -5.97
CA GLN A 90 -25.56 4.86 -6.84
C GLN A 90 -24.56 3.88 -7.47
N PRO A 91 -24.96 2.60 -7.72
CA PRO A 91 -24.08 1.60 -8.32
C PRO A 91 -23.64 1.97 -9.73
N VAL A 92 -22.33 1.99 -9.96
CA VAL A 92 -21.75 1.89 -11.29
C VAL A 92 -21.21 0.47 -11.45
N TRP A 93 -21.95 -0.34 -12.22
CA TRP A 93 -21.69 -1.79 -12.34
C TRP A 93 -20.33 -2.08 -12.99
N MET A 94 -19.68 -3.11 -12.47
CA MET A 94 -18.38 -3.59 -12.93
C MET A 94 -18.54 -4.90 -13.70
N GLU A 95 -17.62 -5.17 -14.61
CA GLU A 95 -17.54 -6.41 -15.37
C GLU A 95 -16.53 -7.37 -14.73
N LYS A 96 -16.91 -8.64 -14.59
CA LYS A 96 -16.01 -9.68 -14.09
C LYS A 96 -15.19 -10.25 -15.25
N GLY A 97 -13.89 -9.98 -15.24
CA GLY A 97 -12.92 -10.57 -16.16
C GLY A 97 -12.37 -11.91 -15.67
N GLU A 98 -11.27 -12.32 -16.29
CA GLU A 98 -10.54 -13.52 -15.94
C GLU A 98 -10.05 -13.49 -14.49
N PHE A 99 -9.87 -14.68 -13.90
CA PHE A 99 -9.39 -14.88 -12.53
C PHE A 99 -10.21 -14.16 -11.43
N GLY A 100 -11.41 -13.66 -11.77
CA GLY A 100 -12.29 -12.96 -10.84
C GLY A 100 -11.90 -11.51 -10.56
N VAL A 101 -11.16 -10.87 -11.47
CA VAL A 101 -10.90 -9.43 -11.42
C VAL A 101 -12.10 -8.68 -11.98
N TRP A 102 -12.69 -7.81 -11.16
CA TRP A 102 -13.75 -6.91 -11.59
C TRP A 102 -13.17 -5.61 -12.10
N SER A 103 -13.75 -5.02 -13.14
CA SER A 103 -13.28 -3.75 -13.68
C SER A 103 -14.40 -2.81 -14.13
N VAL A 104 -14.14 -1.51 -14.07
CA VAL A 104 -14.96 -0.46 -14.68
C VAL A 104 -14.06 0.66 -15.20
N THR A 105 -14.43 1.22 -16.35
CA THR A 105 -13.76 2.36 -16.96
C THR A 105 -14.71 3.55 -16.94
N LEU A 106 -14.28 4.65 -16.36
CA LEU A 106 -15.03 5.89 -16.26
C LEU A 106 -14.32 6.96 -17.11
N PRO A 107 -14.83 7.29 -18.31
CA PRO A 107 -14.26 8.34 -19.15
C PRO A 107 -14.29 9.69 -18.45
N ASP A 108 -13.31 10.53 -18.73
CA ASP A 108 -13.32 11.92 -18.26
C ASP A 108 -14.52 12.67 -18.84
N GLY A 109 -15.08 13.56 -18.02
CA GLY A 109 -16.06 14.54 -18.46
C GLY A 109 -15.40 15.82 -18.98
N PRO A 110 -16.19 16.80 -19.43
CA PRO A 110 -15.70 18.12 -19.84
C PRO A 110 -14.89 18.83 -18.76
N ASP A 111 -15.25 18.61 -17.49
CA ASP A 111 -14.64 19.26 -16.33
C ASP A 111 -13.49 18.45 -15.69
N GLY A 112 -13.07 17.35 -16.33
CA GLY A 112 -11.94 16.51 -15.91
C GLY A 112 -12.35 15.09 -15.48
N PRO A 113 -11.56 14.43 -14.60
CA PRO A 113 -11.78 13.04 -14.21
C PRO A 113 -13.17 12.77 -13.65
N ALA A 114 -13.79 11.66 -14.06
CA ALA A 114 -15.13 11.26 -13.59
C ALA A 114 -15.25 11.09 -12.07
N ILE A 115 -14.14 10.80 -11.39
CA ILE A 115 -14.07 10.79 -9.93
C ILE A 115 -13.19 11.98 -9.52
N PRO A 116 -13.75 13.03 -8.90
CA PRO A 116 -12.96 14.15 -8.41
C PRO A 116 -11.97 13.72 -7.33
N HIS A 117 -10.76 14.31 -7.31
CA HIS A 117 -9.80 14.15 -6.23
C HIS A 117 -10.45 14.41 -4.87
N GLY A 118 -10.14 13.59 -3.86
CA GLY A 118 -10.68 13.72 -2.51
C GLY A 118 -12.09 13.14 -2.33
N SER A 119 -12.73 12.65 -3.40
CA SER A 119 -14.05 12.02 -3.32
C SER A 119 -14.01 10.69 -2.58
N ARG A 120 -15.05 10.43 -1.77
CA ARG A 120 -15.19 9.14 -1.07
C ARG A 120 -15.67 8.06 -2.04
N VAL A 121 -15.15 6.85 -1.87
CA VAL A 121 -15.43 5.68 -2.70
C VAL A 121 -15.51 4.41 -1.88
N LYS A 122 -16.32 3.46 -2.34
CA LYS A 122 -16.37 2.06 -1.90
C LYS A 122 -16.61 1.14 -3.09
N VAL A 123 -16.22 -0.12 -2.93
CA VAL A 123 -16.70 -1.20 -3.79
C VAL A 123 -17.85 -1.92 -3.11
N ARG A 124 -18.97 -2.03 -3.81
CA ARG A 124 -20.16 -2.79 -3.40
C ARG A 124 -20.07 -4.17 -4.02
N LEU A 125 -20.07 -5.20 -3.18
CA LEU A 125 -19.91 -6.60 -3.58
C LEU A 125 -21.13 -7.40 -3.14
N GLN A 126 -21.69 -8.21 -4.04
CA GLN A 126 -22.68 -9.22 -3.69
C GLN A 126 -21.98 -10.53 -3.37
N THR A 127 -22.32 -11.15 -2.25
CA THR A 127 -21.80 -12.47 -1.89
C THR A 127 -22.58 -13.58 -2.59
N PHE A 128 -22.04 -14.80 -2.57
CA PHE A 128 -22.73 -15.99 -3.07
C PHE A 128 -24.06 -16.28 -2.37
N GLN A 129 -24.30 -15.71 -1.19
CA GLN A 129 -25.56 -15.81 -0.43
C GLN A 129 -26.55 -14.69 -0.77
N GLY A 130 -26.21 -13.81 -1.70
CA GLY A 130 -27.09 -12.74 -2.20
C GLY A 130 -27.06 -11.43 -1.40
N TRP A 131 -26.40 -11.37 -0.24
CA TRP A 131 -26.27 -10.13 0.53
C TRP A 131 -25.19 -9.21 0.00
N TRP A 132 -25.37 -7.91 0.21
CA TRP A 132 -24.47 -6.86 -0.26
C TRP A 132 -23.54 -6.36 0.84
N ALA A 133 -22.29 -6.09 0.46
CA ALA A 133 -21.26 -5.56 1.34
C ALA A 133 -20.55 -4.38 0.67
N ASP A 134 -20.52 -3.24 1.35
CA ASP A 134 -19.71 -2.11 0.94
C ASP A 134 -18.35 -2.19 1.63
N ARG A 135 -17.28 -2.16 0.85
CA ARG A 135 -15.89 -2.29 1.29
C ARG A 135 -15.04 -1.14 0.80
N VAL A 136 -14.03 -0.78 1.58
CA VAL A 136 -12.96 0.09 1.10
C VAL A 136 -12.16 -0.70 0.05
N PRO A 137 -11.84 -0.14 -1.12
CA PRO A 137 -11.03 -0.81 -2.14
C PRO A 137 -9.70 -1.30 -1.56
N ALA A 138 -9.29 -2.53 -1.88
CA ALA A 138 -8.10 -3.14 -1.28
C ALA A 138 -6.80 -2.36 -1.61
N TRP A 139 -6.80 -1.69 -2.76
CA TRP A 139 -5.68 -0.92 -3.32
C TRP A 139 -5.83 0.59 -3.12
N ILE A 140 -6.71 1.02 -2.20
CA ILE A 140 -6.90 2.45 -1.93
C ILE A 140 -5.60 3.09 -1.39
N LYS A 141 -5.29 4.30 -1.85
CA LYS A 141 -4.08 5.05 -1.44
C LYS A 141 -4.31 5.96 -0.24
N TYR A 142 -5.57 6.21 0.11
CA TYR A 142 -5.95 7.04 1.24
C TYR A 142 -7.34 6.64 1.74
N ALA A 143 -7.55 6.63 3.05
CA ALA A 143 -8.83 6.30 3.64
C ALA A 143 -9.06 7.15 4.88
N THR A 144 -10.27 7.65 5.08
CA THR A 144 -10.60 8.57 6.17
C THR A 144 -11.87 8.14 6.89
N ILE A 145 -12.04 8.60 8.12
CA ILE A 145 -13.30 8.55 8.85
C ILE A 145 -14.00 9.92 8.79
N PRO A 146 -15.34 9.97 8.83
CA PRO A 146 -16.07 11.21 9.09
C PRO A 146 -15.55 11.88 10.37
N ALA A 147 -15.34 13.19 10.31
CA ALA A 147 -14.88 13.96 11.46
C ALA A 147 -15.96 13.98 12.56
N GLY A 148 -15.54 13.83 13.82
CA GLY A 148 -16.44 13.93 14.97
C GLY A 148 -17.29 12.69 15.27
N GLU A 149 -17.20 11.64 14.46
CA GLU A 149 -17.97 10.41 14.68
C GLU A 149 -17.11 9.31 15.35
N MET A 150 -17.41 9.02 16.61
CA MET A 150 -16.77 7.92 17.33
C MET A 150 -17.20 6.57 16.75
N GLY A 151 -16.23 5.71 16.41
CA GLY A 151 -16.50 4.37 15.87
C GLY A 151 -16.93 4.34 14.40
N ALA A 152 -16.75 5.45 13.67
CA ALA A 152 -17.16 5.52 12.27
C ALA A 152 -16.38 4.55 11.37
N LYS A 153 -17.07 4.05 10.34
CA LYS A 153 -16.47 3.21 9.32
C LYS A 153 -15.65 4.06 8.35
N TYR A 154 -14.48 3.58 8.00
CA TYR A 154 -13.65 4.22 6.98
C TYR A 154 -14.35 4.27 5.62
N ASN A 155 -14.07 5.34 4.89
CA ASN A 155 -14.30 5.45 3.46
C ASN A 155 -12.95 5.44 2.74
N GLY A 156 -12.88 4.77 1.59
CA GLY A 156 -11.77 5.00 0.68
C GLY A 156 -11.87 6.41 0.13
N VAL A 157 -10.74 7.05 -0.13
CA VAL A 157 -10.66 8.37 -0.76
C VAL A 157 -9.89 8.22 -2.06
N TYR A 158 -10.49 8.67 -3.16
CA TYR A 158 -9.79 8.72 -4.44
C TYR A 158 -8.70 9.79 -4.40
N TRP A 159 -7.44 9.36 -4.36
CA TRP A 159 -6.27 10.22 -4.21
C TRP A 159 -5.50 10.39 -5.53
N ASP A 160 -5.91 11.37 -6.33
CA ASP A 160 -5.15 11.87 -7.49
C ASP A 160 -5.06 13.40 -7.47
N PRO A 161 -4.24 13.99 -6.57
CA PRO A 161 -4.16 15.45 -6.42
C PRO A 161 -3.79 16.13 -7.74
N PRO A 162 -4.26 17.36 -8.02
CA PRO A 162 -3.85 18.08 -9.22
C PRO A 162 -2.35 18.37 -9.22
N LYS A 163 -1.78 18.73 -10.38
CA LYS A 163 -0.33 18.93 -10.54
C LYS A 163 0.28 19.89 -9.51
N GLY A 164 -0.43 20.96 -9.15
CA GLY A 164 0.03 21.94 -8.16
C GLY A 164 0.02 21.47 -6.71
N GLU A 165 -0.60 20.32 -6.42
CA GLU A 165 -0.72 19.74 -5.07
C GLU A 165 0.09 18.44 -4.92
N LYS A 166 0.69 17.93 -6.01
CA LYS A 166 1.58 16.77 -5.96
C LYS A 166 2.94 17.18 -5.37
N HIS A 167 3.43 16.43 -4.40
CA HIS A 167 4.79 16.61 -3.90
C HIS A 167 5.82 16.34 -5.01
N GLU A 168 6.77 17.25 -5.18
CA GLU A 168 7.92 17.10 -6.08
C GLU A 168 9.17 16.73 -5.28
N TRP A 169 9.73 15.54 -5.54
CA TRP A 169 10.94 15.09 -4.87
C TRP A 169 12.16 15.90 -5.33
N VAL A 170 12.74 16.68 -4.43
CA VAL A 170 13.89 17.55 -4.72
C VAL A 170 15.22 17.01 -4.18
N HIS A 171 15.20 15.91 -3.42
CA HIS A 171 16.39 15.34 -2.80
C HIS A 171 16.64 13.88 -3.24
N PRO A 172 17.90 13.50 -3.55
CA PRO A 172 18.25 12.12 -3.85
C PRO A 172 18.23 11.27 -2.58
N ARG A 173 18.10 9.95 -2.76
CA ARG A 173 18.28 9.01 -1.64
C ARG A 173 19.72 9.11 -1.10
N PRO A 174 19.93 9.15 0.23
CA PRO A 174 21.27 9.11 0.81
C PRO A 174 22.02 7.83 0.42
N ALA A 175 23.36 7.91 0.38
CA ALA A 175 24.20 6.74 0.19
C ALA A 175 24.02 5.74 1.35
N LYS A 176 24.13 4.44 1.06
CA LYS A 176 24.04 3.38 2.08
C LYS A 176 25.12 3.60 3.15
N PRO A 177 24.76 3.77 4.44
CA PRO A 177 25.74 3.97 5.50
C PRO A 177 26.50 2.67 5.79
N ARG A 178 27.72 2.79 6.33
CA ARG A 178 28.51 1.62 6.77
C ARG A 178 27.88 0.88 7.96
N GLY A 179 27.18 1.62 8.82
CA GLY A 179 26.45 1.08 9.96
C GLY A 179 25.21 1.93 10.22
N LEU A 180 24.11 1.28 10.60
CA LEU A 180 22.84 1.93 10.87
C LEU A 180 22.81 2.43 12.32
N ARG A 181 22.47 3.70 12.49
CA ARG A 181 22.06 4.31 13.75
C ARG A 181 20.62 4.76 13.53
N ILE A 182 19.70 3.93 13.99
CA ILE A 182 18.28 4.02 13.67
C ILE A 182 17.57 4.77 14.78
N TYR A 183 16.85 5.83 14.41
CA TYR A 183 15.86 6.46 15.28
C TYR A 183 14.50 5.85 14.95
N GLU A 184 13.94 5.04 15.86
CA GLU A 184 12.59 4.52 15.72
C GLU A 184 11.57 5.58 16.13
N ALA A 185 10.54 5.79 15.30
CA ALA A 185 9.59 6.86 15.51
C ALA A 185 8.16 6.45 15.12
N HIS A 186 7.21 6.99 15.89
CA HIS A 186 5.79 6.98 15.58
C HIS A 186 5.29 8.42 15.48
N VAL A 187 4.91 8.86 14.27
CA VAL A 187 4.56 10.27 13.98
C VAL A 187 3.47 10.79 14.90
N GLY A 188 2.37 10.06 15.03
CA GLY A 188 1.19 10.50 15.78
C GLY A 188 1.42 10.81 17.27
N MET A 189 2.47 10.28 17.88
CA MET A 189 2.80 10.52 19.30
C MET A 189 4.17 11.18 19.47
N GLY A 190 4.76 11.67 18.38
CA GLY A 190 6.08 12.30 18.38
C GLY A 190 6.07 13.77 18.78
N GLY A 191 4.90 14.39 18.93
CA GLY A 191 4.74 15.77 19.39
C GLY A 191 4.44 15.87 20.89
N GLU A 192 4.61 17.09 21.42
CA GLU A 192 4.43 17.40 22.84
C GLU A 192 2.95 17.56 23.25
N ALA A 193 2.12 18.01 22.31
CA ALA A 193 0.70 18.23 22.57
C ALA A 193 -0.07 16.90 22.73
N GLU A 194 -1.10 16.88 23.58
CA GLU A 194 -2.01 15.75 23.81
C GLU A 194 -2.98 15.52 22.64
N LYS A 195 -2.45 15.38 21.43
CA LYS A 195 -3.19 15.13 20.20
C LYS A 195 -2.38 14.21 19.28
N VAL A 196 -3.04 13.67 18.25
CA VAL A 196 -2.32 13.02 17.16
C VAL A 196 -1.51 14.08 16.41
N SER A 197 -0.19 13.93 16.43
CA SER A 197 0.72 14.82 15.70
C SER A 197 0.75 14.49 14.21
N THR A 198 1.08 15.50 13.40
CA THR A 198 1.08 15.43 11.94
C THR A 198 2.45 15.15 11.35
N TYR A 199 2.49 14.70 10.09
CA TYR A 199 3.74 14.54 9.35
C TYR A 199 4.52 15.85 9.24
N ARG A 200 3.83 16.98 9.04
CA ARG A 200 4.47 18.31 8.99
C ARG A 200 5.10 18.71 10.32
N GLU A 201 4.39 18.51 11.43
CA GLU A 201 4.95 18.74 12.77
C GLU A 201 6.18 17.85 13.03
N PHE A 202 6.16 16.60 12.56
CA PHE A 202 7.31 15.70 12.65
C PHE A 202 8.50 16.19 11.81
N ILE A 203 8.25 16.69 10.60
CA ILE A 203 9.27 17.28 9.72
C ILE A 203 9.93 18.48 10.39
N GLU A 204 9.15 19.39 10.96
CA GLU A 204 9.65 20.64 11.51
C GLU A 204 10.30 20.46 12.88
N ALA A 205 9.69 19.67 13.77
CA ALA A 205 10.10 19.59 15.16
C ALA A 205 11.03 18.41 15.47
N VAL A 206 10.90 17.28 14.76
CA VAL A 206 11.55 16.01 15.13
C VAL A 206 12.73 15.68 14.21
N LEU A 207 12.59 15.81 12.88
CA LEU A 207 13.70 15.50 11.96
C LEU A 207 14.99 16.28 12.26
N PRO A 208 14.97 17.59 12.61
CA PRO A 208 16.20 18.31 12.97
C PRO A 208 16.88 17.74 14.20
N ARG A 209 16.10 17.26 15.19
CA ARG A 209 16.63 16.65 16.42
C ARG A 209 17.30 15.31 16.13
N ILE A 210 16.66 14.47 15.32
CA ILE A 210 17.21 13.18 14.87
C ILE A 210 18.56 13.41 14.19
N LYS A 211 18.63 14.38 13.28
CA LYS A 211 19.85 14.76 12.58
C LYS A 211 20.93 15.28 13.54
N ALA A 212 20.57 16.17 14.46
CA ALA A 212 21.49 16.76 15.44
C ALA A 212 22.09 15.71 16.38
N GLN A 213 21.33 14.66 16.71
CA GLN A 213 21.80 13.55 17.54
C GLN A 213 22.67 12.52 16.77
N GLY A 214 22.86 12.70 15.46
CA GLY A 214 23.80 11.90 14.66
C GLY A 214 23.24 10.56 14.15
N TYR A 215 21.94 10.33 14.26
CA TYR A 215 21.25 9.21 13.61
C TYR A 215 21.34 9.34 12.08
N ASN A 216 21.36 8.21 11.38
CA ASN A 216 21.52 8.16 9.92
C ASN A 216 20.43 7.35 9.21
N ALA A 217 19.48 6.83 9.97
CA ALA A 217 18.31 6.13 9.48
C ALA A 217 17.14 6.39 10.43
N ILE A 218 15.92 6.40 9.88
CA ILE A 218 14.68 6.52 10.64
C ILE A 218 13.86 5.27 10.35
N GLN A 219 13.44 4.56 11.40
CA GLN A 219 12.43 3.52 11.31
C GLN A 219 11.08 4.17 11.58
N LEU A 220 10.31 4.42 10.53
CA LEU A 220 8.97 5.00 10.63
C LEU A 220 7.94 3.90 10.84
N MET A 221 7.28 3.92 11.99
CA MET A 221 6.20 3.01 12.35
C MET A 221 4.83 3.59 11.99
N ALA A 222 3.81 2.71 11.97
CA ALA A 222 2.40 3.10 11.83
C ALA A 222 2.05 3.93 10.57
N ILE A 223 2.80 3.73 9.48
CA ILE A 223 2.58 4.43 8.20
C ILE A 223 1.40 3.84 7.42
N GLN A 224 1.29 2.51 7.36
CA GLN A 224 0.15 1.86 6.72
C GLN A 224 -1.11 2.11 7.54
N GLU A 225 -2.22 2.41 6.87
CA GLU A 225 -3.45 2.76 7.56
C GLU A 225 -3.97 1.59 8.42
N HIS A 226 -4.36 1.92 9.64
CA HIS A 226 -4.80 1.00 10.67
C HIS A 226 -5.95 1.65 11.44
N ALA A 227 -7.10 1.00 11.48
CA ALA A 227 -8.29 1.60 12.09
C ALA A 227 -8.16 1.77 13.62
N TYR A 228 -7.44 0.89 14.30
CA TYR A 228 -7.27 0.94 15.75
C TYR A 228 -5.94 1.61 16.12
N TYR A 229 -5.99 2.87 16.56
CA TYR A 229 -4.79 3.67 16.85
C TYR A 229 -3.87 3.02 17.90
N ALA A 230 -4.44 2.47 18.97
CA ALA A 230 -3.67 1.79 20.01
C ALA A 230 -3.07 0.42 19.57
N SER A 231 -3.28 0.00 18.31
CA SER A 231 -2.52 -1.12 17.73
C SER A 231 -1.07 -0.75 17.41
N PHE A 232 -0.68 0.52 17.54
CA PHE A 232 0.67 0.99 17.18
C PHE A 232 1.05 0.73 15.71
N GLY A 233 0.05 0.63 14.84
CA GLY A 233 0.21 0.29 13.43
C GLY A 233 0.26 -1.20 13.11
N TYR A 234 0.20 -2.10 14.10
CA TYR A 234 0.31 -3.54 13.86
C TYR A 234 -0.97 -4.17 13.27
N HIS A 235 -2.13 -3.53 13.43
CA HIS A 235 -3.41 -4.01 12.88
C HIS A 235 -3.80 -3.22 11.62
N VAL A 236 -3.03 -3.43 10.54
CA VAL A 236 -3.24 -2.77 9.24
C VAL A 236 -4.61 -3.13 8.65
N THR A 237 -5.34 -2.11 8.18
CA THR A 237 -6.63 -2.28 7.49
C THR A 237 -6.56 -1.97 6.00
N ASN A 238 -5.74 -0.99 5.59
CA ASN A 238 -5.60 -0.62 4.17
C ASN A 238 -4.10 -0.57 3.82
N PRO A 239 -3.52 -1.65 3.28
CA PRO A 239 -2.06 -1.80 3.14
C PRO A 239 -1.37 -0.77 2.25
N PHE A 240 -2.10 -0.18 1.29
CA PHE A 240 -1.60 0.82 0.35
C PHE A 240 -1.92 2.26 0.77
N ALA A 241 -2.69 2.45 1.85
CA ALA A 241 -3.06 3.77 2.31
C ALA A 241 -2.07 4.28 3.37
N VAL A 242 -1.68 5.55 3.23
CA VAL A 242 -1.01 6.30 4.30
C VAL A 242 -2.02 6.56 5.43
N SER A 243 -1.61 6.41 6.69
CA SER A 243 -2.51 6.66 7.82
C SER A 243 -2.95 8.12 7.87
N SER A 244 -4.25 8.33 7.67
CA SER A 244 -4.86 9.64 7.51
C SER A 244 -4.82 10.53 8.75
N ARG A 245 -4.60 9.94 9.94
CA ARG A 245 -4.59 10.69 11.20
C ARG A 245 -3.46 11.71 11.29
N SER A 246 -2.33 11.44 10.62
CA SER A 246 -1.16 12.32 10.66
C SER A 246 -1.07 13.25 9.44
N GLY A 247 -1.97 13.12 8.47
CA GLY A 247 -1.98 13.94 7.26
C GLY A 247 -2.18 13.13 5.99
N THR A 248 -1.91 13.76 4.86
CA THR A 248 -2.13 13.22 3.52
C THR A 248 -0.94 12.39 3.03
N PRO A 249 -1.11 11.59 1.95
CA PRO A 249 0.03 10.97 1.27
C PRO A 249 1.07 11.96 0.75
N GLU A 250 0.71 13.23 0.50
CA GLU A 250 1.67 14.25 0.09
C GLU A 250 2.46 14.81 1.28
N ASP A 251 1.88 14.84 2.48
CA ASP A 251 2.59 15.27 3.70
C ASP A 251 3.62 14.24 4.17
N LEU A 252 3.45 12.96 3.81
CA LEU A 252 4.43 11.90 4.08
C LEU A 252 5.63 11.95 3.12
N LYS A 253 5.44 12.43 1.89
CA LYS A 253 6.50 12.55 0.88
C LYS A 253 7.42 13.71 1.24
#